data_AF-A0AAV9FYA7-F1
#
_entry.id   AF-A0AAV9FYA7-F1
#
_cell.length_a   1.000
_cell.length_b   1.000
_cell.length_c   1.000
_cell.angle_alpha   90.00
_cell.angle_beta   90.00
_cell.angle_gamma   90.00
#
_symmetry.space_group_name_H-M   'P 1'
#
loop_
_entity.id
_entity.type
_entity.pdbx_description
1 polymer ?
#
loop_
_entity_poly.entity_id
_entity_poly.type
_entity_poly.pdbx_seq_one_letter_code
_entity_poly.pdbx_strand_id
1 'polypeptide(L)'
;MSSPLVTGGSFALKSNLNGKYLRYSPEKGKILEVTGEDVLSPYTRFHAEPSKKHDGHVHIRCCYNNKYWVAREVNQELCLMGDSNEPQEDLSDHSCTLLQHESDHIDNVNLRHAGLKRSVYMLADAHPAEKTLRSGSLLLGNNDKPGGDAHKFSVINLQGHMFSVDDIGDPTVRNVIHTNSDGTIRIYSSHYGKYWRGSPTWIWGDSDDTTSKNRATVFQPVLLGDGAKCALKNLGNNKFCKRLTYEGKVDCLNAGVTTISKYAQMELHEAVLSRRIYGIEYRLDDVNIHDQKPRTFYSKTIVNKTSRPYKSKLTIAYNVTTQTKWDSNVSLKVGVKTTITAGIPEIAQASVEISSEFSGSYTWGESLSETEQHSNEEEVEVPPNSEITVRVVATEGNCDIPFSYYQEDLLTTGERVVTKMDDGIYTGVNSYGFKTEITE
;
A
#
# COMPACT_ATOMS: atom_id res chain seq x y z
N MET A 1 -2.36 1.45 -22.44
CA MET A 1 -2.87 1.44 -21.05
C MET A 1 -2.37 2.72 -20.39
N SER A 2 -3.09 3.31 -19.45
CA SER A 2 -2.52 4.39 -18.62
C SER A 2 -1.61 3.76 -17.57
N SER A 3 -0.39 4.28 -17.44
CA SER A 3 0.63 3.80 -16.48
C SER A 3 0.11 3.91 -15.03
N PRO A 4 0.54 3.05 -14.08
CA PRO A 4 0.32 3.26 -12.64
C PRO A 4 0.81 4.62 -12.15
N LEU A 5 1.80 5.20 -12.84
CA LEU A 5 2.27 6.57 -12.61
C LEU A 5 1.30 7.65 -13.09
N VAL A 6 0.22 7.29 -13.79
CA VAL A 6 -0.85 8.20 -14.22
C VAL A 6 -2.09 8.00 -13.36
N THR A 7 -2.47 6.75 -13.10
CA THR A 7 -3.72 6.42 -12.41
C THR A 7 -3.56 6.20 -10.90
N GLY A 8 -2.32 6.18 -10.40
CA GLY A 8 -1.98 5.69 -9.07
C GLY A 8 -1.97 4.16 -9.01
N GLY A 9 -1.36 3.62 -7.94
CA GLY A 9 -1.30 2.19 -7.66
C GLY A 9 0.12 1.64 -7.45
N SER A 10 0.21 0.35 -7.16
CA SER A 10 1.48 -0.33 -6.87
C SER A 10 2.18 -0.82 -8.14
N PHE A 11 3.50 -0.66 -8.17
CA PHE A 11 4.34 -1.03 -9.32
C PHE A 11 5.76 -1.39 -8.87
N ALA A 12 6.55 -1.95 -9.79
CA ALA A 12 7.99 -2.02 -9.68
C ALA A 12 8.66 -1.40 -10.91
N LEU A 13 9.92 -1.00 -10.76
CA LEU A 13 10.74 -0.46 -11.84
C LEU A 13 11.88 -1.42 -12.14
N LYS A 14 11.95 -1.87 -13.39
CA LYS A 14 13.07 -2.69 -13.89
C LYS A 14 14.02 -1.83 -14.70
N SER A 15 15.30 -1.91 -14.42
CA SER A 15 16.31 -1.22 -15.22
C SER A 15 16.56 -1.95 -16.54
N ASN A 16 16.59 -1.19 -17.62
CA ASN A 16 16.94 -1.71 -18.95
C ASN A 16 18.44 -1.97 -19.13
N LEU A 17 19.30 -1.44 -18.24
CA LEU A 17 20.75 -1.60 -18.35
C LEU A 17 21.23 -2.96 -17.83
N ASN A 18 20.79 -3.33 -16.62
CA ASN A 18 21.26 -4.54 -15.94
C ASN A 18 20.16 -5.59 -15.72
N GLY A 19 18.91 -5.29 -16.09
CA GLY A 19 17.76 -6.18 -15.90
C GLY A 19 17.34 -6.40 -14.45
N LYS A 20 17.91 -5.67 -13.48
CA LYS A 20 17.57 -5.73 -12.06
C LYS A 20 16.43 -4.76 -11.74
N TYR A 21 15.81 -4.96 -10.58
CA TYR A 21 14.74 -4.12 -10.07
C TYR A 21 15.28 -3.01 -9.17
N LEU A 22 14.68 -1.83 -9.25
CA LEU A 22 14.87 -0.80 -8.25
C LEU A 22 14.36 -1.33 -6.90
N ARG A 23 15.14 -1.16 -5.83
CA ARG A 23 14.75 -1.50 -4.47
C ARG A 23 15.12 -0.43 -3.46
N TYR A 24 14.31 -0.33 -2.41
CA TYR A 24 14.64 0.31 -1.14
C TYR A 24 15.66 -0.55 -0.37
N SER A 25 16.70 0.09 0.16
CA SER A 25 17.77 -0.58 0.93
C SER A 25 17.87 0.01 2.33
N PRO A 26 17.10 -0.52 3.31
CA PRO A 26 17.20 -0.05 4.70
C PRO A 26 18.62 -0.19 5.25
N GLU A 27 19.33 -1.25 4.86
CA GLU A 27 20.68 -1.58 5.32
C GLU A 27 21.77 -0.60 4.82
N LYS A 28 21.44 0.29 3.88
CA LYS A 28 22.36 1.25 3.25
C LYS A 28 21.93 2.70 3.42
N GLY A 29 21.26 3.02 4.53
CA GLY A 29 20.84 4.39 4.80
C GLY A 29 19.68 4.85 3.91
N LYS A 30 18.70 3.95 3.68
CA LYS A 30 17.40 4.26 3.08
C LYS A 30 17.44 4.72 1.61
N ILE A 31 18.55 4.47 0.92
CA ILE A 31 18.73 4.78 -0.49
C ILE A 31 17.92 3.85 -1.40
N LEU A 32 17.62 4.35 -2.60
CA LEU A 32 17.04 3.59 -3.70
C LEU A 32 18.15 3.13 -4.65
N GLU A 33 18.26 1.82 -4.89
CA GLU A 33 19.29 1.23 -5.76
C GLU A 33 18.75 0.12 -6.66
N VAL A 34 19.33 -0.04 -7.85
CA VAL A 34 18.91 -1.04 -8.83
C VAL A 34 19.68 -2.35 -8.67
N THR A 35 19.44 -3.02 -7.56
CA THR A 35 20.09 -4.29 -7.18
C THR A 35 19.08 -5.41 -6.90
N GLY A 36 17.78 -5.11 -6.93
CA GLY A 36 16.72 -6.08 -6.64
C GLY A 36 16.65 -7.22 -7.67
N GLU A 37 16.46 -8.43 -7.17
CA GLU A 37 16.39 -9.63 -8.02
C GLU A 37 14.97 -10.18 -8.15
N ASP A 38 14.16 -9.99 -7.11
CA ASP A 38 12.78 -10.47 -7.05
C ASP A 38 11.81 -9.30 -7.07
N VAL A 39 10.98 -9.25 -8.10
CA VAL A 39 9.94 -8.23 -8.29
C VAL A 39 8.86 -8.29 -7.20
N LEU A 40 8.69 -9.47 -6.57
CA LEU A 40 7.78 -9.72 -5.46
C LEU A 40 8.45 -9.50 -4.09
N SER A 41 9.59 -8.82 -4.05
CA SER A 41 10.14 -8.34 -2.78
C SER A 41 9.35 -7.11 -2.28
N PRO A 42 9.07 -6.96 -0.98
CA PRO A 42 8.52 -5.70 -0.45
C PRO A 42 9.49 -4.53 -0.68
N TYR A 43 10.79 -4.80 -0.77
CA TYR A 43 11.82 -3.79 -1.04
C TYR A 43 11.79 -3.26 -2.47
N THR A 44 11.32 -4.04 -3.46
CA THR A 44 11.30 -3.65 -4.88
C THR A 44 10.00 -2.99 -5.33
N ARG A 45 9.07 -2.77 -4.39
CA ARG A 45 7.72 -2.29 -4.69
C ARG A 45 7.50 -0.88 -4.20
N PHE A 46 6.81 -0.13 -5.05
CA PHE A 46 6.50 1.27 -4.84
C PHE A 46 5.04 1.53 -5.13
N HIS A 47 4.49 2.56 -4.49
CA HIS A 47 3.13 3.01 -4.71
C HIS A 47 3.15 4.43 -5.23
N ALA A 48 2.43 4.67 -6.33
CA ALA A 48 2.28 5.99 -6.94
C ALA A 48 0.97 6.63 -6.50
N GLU A 49 1.05 7.91 -6.14
CA GLU A 49 -0.10 8.73 -5.76
C GLU A 49 -0.12 9.99 -6.62
N PRO A 50 -1.17 10.24 -7.41
CA PRO A 50 -1.29 11.48 -8.18
C PRO A 50 -1.24 12.71 -7.28
N SER A 51 -0.56 13.77 -7.75
CA SER A 51 -0.52 15.04 -7.05
C SER A 51 -1.91 15.66 -6.95
N LYS A 52 -2.19 16.29 -5.81
CA LYS A 52 -3.44 17.01 -5.58
C LYS A 52 -3.41 18.43 -6.18
N LYS A 53 -2.22 19.04 -6.30
CA LYS A 53 -2.03 20.42 -6.78
C LYS A 53 -1.46 20.54 -8.20
N HIS A 54 -0.65 19.58 -8.65
CA HIS A 54 0.09 19.68 -9.91
C HIS A 54 -0.28 18.56 -10.87
N ASP A 55 -1.10 18.88 -11.88
CA ASP A 55 -1.53 17.89 -12.86
C ASP A 55 -0.34 17.21 -13.55
N GLY A 56 -0.47 15.92 -13.82
CA GLY A 56 0.59 15.08 -14.41
C GLY A 56 1.80 14.77 -13.50
N HIS A 57 1.80 15.22 -12.24
CA HIS A 57 2.85 14.89 -11.27
C HIS A 57 2.40 13.81 -10.30
N VAL A 58 3.37 13.09 -9.75
CA VAL A 58 3.13 12.01 -8.78
C VAL A 58 4.06 12.08 -7.60
N HIS A 59 3.56 11.60 -6.47
CA HIS A 59 4.36 11.12 -5.36
C HIS A 59 4.62 9.63 -5.54
N ILE A 60 5.81 9.17 -5.17
CA ILE A 60 6.14 7.75 -5.13
C ILE A 60 6.59 7.43 -3.71
N ARG A 61 6.03 6.39 -3.10
CA ARG A 61 6.45 5.89 -1.78
C ARG A 61 6.88 4.44 -1.83
N CYS A 62 7.79 4.05 -0.94
CA CYS A 62 8.23 2.66 -0.82
C CYS A 62 7.17 1.84 -0.08
N CYS A 63 6.81 0.68 -0.62
CA CYS A 63 5.83 -0.20 0.03
C CYS A 63 6.35 -0.80 1.34
N TYR A 64 7.67 -0.90 1.51
CA TYR A 64 8.28 -1.50 2.70
C TYR A 64 8.15 -0.64 3.97
N ASN A 65 8.49 0.65 3.89
CA ASN A 65 8.50 1.57 5.03
C ASN A 65 7.41 2.65 4.96
N ASN A 66 6.59 2.63 3.91
CA ASN A 66 5.54 3.62 3.65
C ASN A 66 6.04 5.07 3.46
N LYS A 67 7.33 5.30 3.23
CA LYS A 67 7.90 6.65 3.09
C LYS A 67 8.02 7.10 1.63
N TYR A 68 7.71 8.36 1.40
CA TYR A 68 7.80 9.04 0.12
C TYR A 68 9.25 9.29 -0.30
N TRP A 69 9.45 9.27 -1.62
CA TRP A 69 10.71 9.55 -2.26
C TRP A 69 11.02 11.04 -2.14
N VAL A 70 12.19 11.35 -1.59
CA VAL A 70 12.67 12.72 -1.41
C VAL A 70 14.14 12.82 -1.80
N ALA A 71 14.52 13.97 -2.33
CA ALA A 71 15.91 14.29 -2.63
C ALA A 71 16.67 14.65 -1.33
N ARG A 72 17.79 13.97 -1.07
CA ARG A 72 18.69 14.28 0.03
C ARG A 72 20.12 14.37 -0.48
N GLU A 73 20.88 15.30 0.08
CA GLU A 73 22.32 15.37 -0.20
C GLU A 73 23.04 14.31 0.63
N VAL A 74 23.77 13.43 -0.05
CA VAL A 74 24.66 12.44 0.54
C VAL A 74 26.01 12.58 -0.12
N ASN A 75 27.04 12.83 0.67
CA ASN A 75 28.41 12.94 0.17
C ASN A 75 28.53 13.89 -1.03
N GLN A 76 27.88 15.06 -0.95
CA GLN A 76 27.85 16.11 -1.99
C GLN A 76 27.09 15.74 -3.28
N GLU A 77 26.40 14.60 -3.29
CA GLU A 77 25.54 14.15 -4.39
C GLU A 77 24.06 14.15 -3.96
N LEU A 78 23.18 14.60 -4.86
CA LEU A 78 21.73 14.59 -4.62
C LEU A 78 21.17 13.22 -4.96
N CYS A 79 20.76 12.48 -3.92
CA CYS A 79 20.26 11.11 -3.99
C CYS A 79 18.75 11.06 -3.74
N LEU A 80 18.04 10.13 -4.38
CA LEU A 80 16.65 9.83 -4.02
C LEU A 80 16.60 8.77 -2.92
N MET A 81 15.82 9.05 -1.88
CA MET A 81 15.62 8.18 -0.72
C MET A 81 14.14 8.00 -0.41
N GLY A 82 13.76 6.81 0.07
CA GLY A 82 12.43 6.59 0.63
C GLY A 82 12.39 6.99 2.10
N ASP A 83 12.36 8.29 2.40
CA ASP A 83 12.55 8.80 3.76
C ASP A 83 11.60 9.94 4.16
N SER A 84 10.80 10.50 3.25
CA SER A 84 9.81 11.51 3.63
C SER A 84 8.55 10.87 4.20
N ASN A 85 8.08 11.38 5.32
CA ASN A 85 6.88 10.92 6.00
C ASN A 85 5.59 11.37 5.31
N GLU A 86 5.61 12.55 4.71
CA GLU A 86 4.45 13.17 4.05
C GLU A 86 4.79 13.60 2.61
N PRO A 87 3.78 13.71 1.73
CA PRO A 87 3.97 14.31 0.41
C PRO A 87 4.13 15.83 0.53
N GLN A 88 5.18 16.39 -0.09
CA GLN A 88 5.41 17.83 -0.19
C GLN A 88 5.25 18.31 -1.64
N GLU A 89 4.27 19.20 -1.85
CA GLU A 89 3.87 19.70 -3.16
C GLU A 89 4.33 21.13 -3.47
N ASP A 90 5.02 21.80 -2.55
CA ASP A 90 5.70 23.06 -2.86
C ASP A 90 6.97 22.77 -3.67
N LEU A 91 6.97 23.19 -4.94
CA LEU A 91 8.09 22.99 -5.87
C LEU A 91 9.36 23.76 -5.48
N SER A 92 9.24 24.77 -4.61
CA SER A 92 10.38 25.56 -4.12
C SER A 92 10.99 24.98 -2.85
N ASP A 93 10.28 24.07 -2.17
CA ASP A 93 10.76 23.43 -0.96
C ASP A 93 11.80 22.35 -1.30
N HIS A 94 12.95 22.39 -0.63
CA HIS A 94 13.99 21.38 -0.71
C HIS A 94 13.53 19.95 -0.37
N SER A 95 12.42 19.81 0.37
CA SER A 95 11.79 18.55 0.74
C SER A 95 10.71 18.08 -0.23
N CYS A 96 10.50 18.77 -1.36
CA CYS A 96 9.55 18.40 -2.39
C CYS A 96 9.69 16.92 -2.81
N THR A 97 8.56 16.22 -2.87
CA THR A 97 8.49 14.78 -3.20
C THR A 97 7.93 14.53 -4.61
N LEU A 98 7.63 15.59 -5.35
CA LEU A 98 6.99 15.49 -6.66
C LEU A 98 7.97 15.03 -7.74
N LEU A 99 7.53 14.01 -8.47
CA LEU A 99 8.19 13.50 -9.66
C LEU A 99 7.27 13.71 -10.87
N GLN A 100 7.87 14.11 -11.98
CA GLN A 100 7.28 14.06 -13.29
C GLN A 100 7.77 12.79 -13.99
N HIS A 101 6.88 12.14 -14.73
CA HIS A 101 7.23 10.97 -15.52
C HIS A 101 7.02 11.28 -17.01
N GLU A 102 7.96 10.84 -17.84
CA GLU A 102 7.84 10.90 -19.30
C GLU A 102 7.98 9.48 -19.84
N SER A 103 6.92 8.98 -20.48
CA SER A 103 6.90 7.65 -21.07
C SER A 103 7.28 7.72 -22.56
N ASP A 104 8.13 6.81 -23.02
CA ASP A 104 8.36 6.62 -24.46
C ASP A 104 7.36 5.63 -25.10
N HIS A 105 7.47 5.43 -26.41
CA HIS A 105 6.56 4.55 -27.17
C HIS A 105 6.64 3.05 -26.79
N ILE A 106 7.56 2.66 -25.90
CA ILE A 106 7.81 1.28 -25.47
C ILE A 106 7.60 1.12 -23.96
N ASP A 107 6.77 1.99 -23.36
CA ASP A 107 6.45 1.99 -21.92
C ASP A 107 7.68 2.14 -20.98
N ASN A 108 8.81 2.66 -21.49
CA ASN A 108 9.90 3.06 -20.62
C ASN A 108 9.62 4.43 -20.04
N VAL A 109 9.95 4.61 -18.77
CA VAL A 109 9.72 5.85 -18.05
C VAL A 109 11.05 6.50 -17.68
N ASN A 110 11.15 7.79 -18.00
CA ASN A 110 12.09 8.71 -17.40
C ASN A 110 11.41 9.41 -16.23
N LEU A 111 12.09 9.46 -15.09
CA LEU A 111 11.62 10.21 -13.93
C LEU A 111 12.43 11.52 -13.81
N ARG A 112 11.74 12.59 -13.46
CA ARG A 112 12.35 13.90 -13.22
C ARG A 112 11.82 14.49 -11.93
N HIS A 113 12.72 14.96 -11.07
CA HIS A 113 12.33 15.69 -9.87
C HIS A 113 11.74 17.05 -10.24
N ALA A 114 10.51 17.32 -9.80
CA ALA A 114 9.75 18.49 -10.25
C ALA A 114 10.33 19.80 -9.71
N GLY A 115 10.57 19.89 -8.40
CA GLY A 115 11.14 21.09 -7.77
C GLY A 115 12.56 21.43 -8.25
N LEU A 116 13.46 20.45 -8.17
CA LEU A 116 14.85 20.60 -8.62
C LEU A 116 15.02 20.64 -10.15
N LYS A 117 14.00 20.24 -10.91
CA LYS A 117 14.03 20.12 -12.39
C LYS A 117 15.17 19.25 -12.90
N ARG A 118 15.57 18.23 -12.14
CA ARG A 118 16.68 17.31 -12.44
C ARG A 118 16.17 15.91 -12.82
N SER A 119 16.77 15.30 -13.83
CA SER A 119 16.45 13.93 -14.24
C SER A 119 17.03 12.92 -13.26
N VAL A 120 16.31 11.83 -13.03
CA VAL A 120 16.79 10.68 -12.25
C VAL A 120 17.73 9.86 -13.11
N TYR A 121 18.91 9.57 -12.58
CA TYR A 121 19.90 8.71 -13.22
C TYR A 121 20.44 7.66 -12.25
N MET A 122 20.99 6.58 -12.80
CA MET A 122 21.63 5.52 -12.02
C MET A 122 23.14 5.75 -12.00
N LEU A 123 23.75 5.65 -10.81
CA LEU A 123 25.20 5.67 -10.67
C LEU A 123 25.81 4.40 -11.30
N ALA A 124 26.65 4.56 -12.32
CA ALA A 124 27.21 3.44 -13.08
C ALA A 124 28.32 2.69 -12.31
N ASP A 125 29.20 3.41 -11.62
CA ASP A 125 30.35 2.86 -10.90
C ASP A 125 30.33 3.28 -9.42
N ALA A 126 30.81 2.42 -8.52
CA ALA A 126 30.92 2.76 -7.10
C ALA A 126 31.87 3.95 -6.91
N HIS A 127 31.49 4.92 -6.06
CA HIS A 127 32.35 6.06 -5.80
C HIS A 127 33.65 5.55 -5.15
N PRO A 128 34.85 5.90 -5.67
CA PRO A 128 36.11 5.28 -5.26
C PRO A 128 36.55 5.59 -3.82
N ALA A 129 35.78 6.38 -3.08
CA ALA A 129 36.16 6.89 -1.76
C ALA A 129 35.46 6.20 -0.58
N GLU A 130 34.18 5.82 -0.63
CA GLU A 130 33.44 5.40 0.59
C GLU A 130 32.24 4.46 0.38
N LYS A 131 31.77 3.83 1.48
CA LYS A 131 30.87 2.66 1.52
C LYS A 131 29.39 2.92 1.16
N THR A 132 28.91 4.17 1.20
CA THR A 132 27.47 4.50 1.23
C THR A 132 26.81 4.61 -0.15
N LEU A 133 27.48 5.22 -1.14
CA LEU A 133 26.99 5.32 -2.53
C LEU A 133 27.70 4.31 -3.43
N ARG A 134 26.93 3.49 -4.16
CA ARG A 134 27.48 2.39 -4.97
C ARG A 134 26.85 2.37 -6.37
N SER A 135 27.49 1.62 -7.27
CA SER A 135 26.88 1.27 -8.57
C SER A 135 25.45 0.78 -8.35
N GLY A 136 24.49 1.39 -9.02
CA GLY A 136 23.06 1.14 -8.87
C GLY A 136 22.26 2.21 -8.12
N SER A 137 22.88 3.11 -7.33
CA SER A 137 22.17 4.16 -6.59
C SER A 137 21.47 5.17 -7.51
N LEU A 138 20.28 5.65 -7.12
CA LEU A 138 19.57 6.71 -7.85
C LEU A 138 19.96 8.12 -7.40
N LEU A 139 20.38 8.92 -8.38
CA LEU A 139 20.88 10.28 -8.22
C LEU A 139 20.09 11.26 -9.10
N LEU A 140 20.21 12.57 -8.81
CA LEU A 140 19.56 13.66 -9.56
C LEU A 140 20.57 14.51 -10.33
N GLY A 141 20.51 14.44 -11.66
CA GLY A 141 21.57 14.92 -12.55
C GLY A 141 21.55 16.43 -12.75
N ASN A 142 22.72 17.06 -12.86
CA ASN A 142 22.82 18.43 -13.34
C ASN A 142 22.62 18.48 -14.85
N ASN A 143 21.80 19.42 -15.32
CA ASN A 143 21.49 19.63 -16.75
C ASN A 143 22.74 19.99 -17.60
N ASP A 144 23.89 20.28 -16.98
CA ASP A 144 25.09 20.84 -17.63
C ASP A 144 26.18 19.81 -17.99
N LYS A 145 25.92 18.49 -17.89
CA LYS A 145 26.82 17.45 -18.42
C LYS A 145 26.08 16.62 -19.50
N PRO A 146 26.35 16.87 -20.79
CA PRO A 146 25.70 16.18 -21.90
C PRO A 146 26.32 14.78 -22.15
N GLY A 147 26.30 13.92 -21.13
CA GLY A 147 26.88 12.57 -21.23
C GLY A 147 26.30 11.50 -20.30
N GLY A 148 25.26 11.82 -19.51
CA GLY A 148 24.52 10.82 -18.73
C GLY A 148 23.06 10.80 -19.18
N ASP A 149 22.72 9.92 -20.11
CA ASP A 149 21.33 9.76 -20.55
C ASP A 149 20.44 9.43 -19.33
N ALA A 150 19.30 10.08 -19.21
CA ALA A 150 18.31 9.83 -18.16
C ALA A 150 18.02 8.32 -18.06
N HIS A 151 17.95 7.78 -16.84
CA HIS A 151 17.83 6.34 -16.68
C HIS A 151 16.41 5.88 -17.01
N LYS A 152 16.30 4.93 -17.94
CA LYS A 152 15.02 4.36 -18.39
C LYS A 152 14.65 3.13 -17.57
N PHE A 153 13.45 3.16 -17.00
CA PHE A 153 12.86 2.01 -16.33
C PHE A 153 11.67 1.44 -17.10
N SER A 154 11.53 0.12 -17.16
CA SER A 154 10.24 -0.50 -17.50
C SER A 154 9.36 -0.55 -16.24
N VAL A 155 8.13 -0.05 -16.36
CA VAL A 155 7.13 -0.12 -15.27
C VAL A 155 6.45 -1.48 -15.31
N ILE A 156 6.56 -2.25 -14.23
CA ILE A 156 5.82 -3.51 -14.08
C ILE A 156 4.64 -3.25 -13.17
N ASN A 157 3.44 -3.41 -13.74
CA ASN A 157 2.21 -3.41 -12.98
C ASN A 157 2.12 -4.73 -12.19
N LEU A 158 1.99 -4.64 -10.87
CA LEU A 158 2.05 -5.78 -9.96
C LEU A 158 0.77 -5.90 -9.14
N GLN A 159 -0.29 -6.36 -9.77
CA GLN A 159 -1.52 -6.77 -9.10
C GLN A 159 -2.18 -7.88 -9.95
N GLY A 160 -2.49 -9.02 -9.32
CA GLY A 160 -3.22 -10.11 -9.97
C GLY A 160 -3.59 -11.24 -9.00
N HIS A 161 -4.62 -12.03 -9.38
CA HIS A 161 -4.72 -13.52 -9.22
C HIS A 161 -6.08 -14.29 -9.04
N MET A 162 -7.22 -13.95 -9.64
CA MET A 162 -8.48 -14.76 -9.95
C MET A 162 -8.57 -16.32 -9.68
N PHE A 163 -9.65 -16.95 -9.13
CA PHE A 163 -10.95 -17.46 -9.70
C PHE A 163 -11.99 -17.91 -8.64
N SER A 164 -13.30 -18.02 -8.99
CA SER A 164 -14.42 -18.49 -8.15
C SER A 164 -15.19 -19.73 -8.69
N VAL A 165 -15.60 -20.63 -7.79
CA VAL A 165 -16.80 -21.53 -7.81
C VAL A 165 -17.29 -21.65 -6.35
N ASP A 166 -18.55 -22.04 -6.13
CA ASP A 166 -19.25 -22.08 -4.83
C ASP A 166 -18.54 -22.88 -3.71
N ASP A 167 -17.65 -23.81 -4.06
CA ASP A 167 -16.82 -24.56 -3.12
C ASP A 167 -15.33 -24.47 -3.50
N ILE A 168 -14.58 -23.70 -2.72
CA ILE A 168 -13.13 -23.54 -2.89
C ILE A 168 -12.34 -24.83 -2.58
N GLY A 169 -12.95 -25.77 -1.84
CA GLY A 169 -12.39 -27.06 -1.52
C GLY A 169 -12.36 -28.05 -2.70
N ASP A 170 -13.08 -27.78 -3.80
CA ASP A 170 -13.11 -28.66 -4.95
C ASP A 170 -11.73 -28.70 -5.64
N PRO A 171 -11.07 -29.86 -5.76
CA PRO A 171 -9.75 -29.95 -6.39
C PRO A 171 -9.75 -29.55 -7.86
N THR A 172 -10.91 -29.51 -8.52
CA THR A 172 -11.06 -29.09 -9.93
C THR A 172 -10.87 -27.59 -10.16
N VAL A 173 -11.00 -26.77 -9.12
CA VAL A 173 -11.07 -25.30 -9.25
C VAL A 173 -9.73 -24.60 -9.02
N ARG A 174 -8.75 -25.30 -8.45
CA ARG A 174 -7.45 -24.71 -8.11
C ARG A 174 -6.65 -24.39 -9.37
N ASN A 175 -6.29 -23.12 -9.51
CA ASN A 175 -5.37 -22.64 -10.54
C ASN A 175 -4.16 -21.97 -9.90
N VAL A 176 -3.01 -22.08 -10.55
CA VAL A 176 -1.76 -21.40 -10.16
C VAL A 176 -1.41 -20.41 -11.25
N ILE A 177 -1.05 -19.19 -10.86
CA ILE A 177 -0.72 -18.14 -11.81
C ILE A 177 0.78 -17.92 -11.82
N HIS A 178 1.33 -17.95 -13.03
CA HIS A 178 2.73 -17.67 -13.29
C HIS A 178 2.83 -16.36 -14.06
N THR A 179 3.48 -15.38 -13.45
CA THR A 179 3.66 -14.04 -14.03
C THR A 179 4.93 -14.01 -14.85
N ASN A 180 4.83 -13.58 -16.10
CA ASN A 180 5.96 -13.34 -16.97
C ASN A 180 6.60 -11.98 -16.62
N SER A 181 7.85 -11.78 -17.06
CA SER A 181 8.61 -10.55 -16.78
C SER A 181 8.00 -9.27 -17.37
N ASP A 182 7.08 -9.39 -18.33
CA ASP A 182 6.37 -8.29 -18.99
C ASP A 182 5.00 -7.98 -18.35
N GLY A 183 4.67 -8.61 -17.22
CA GLY A 183 3.39 -8.43 -16.52
C GLY A 183 2.23 -9.22 -17.13
N THR A 184 2.46 -9.97 -18.21
CA THR A 184 1.49 -10.97 -18.68
C THR A 184 1.52 -12.20 -17.78
N ILE A 185 0.46 -13.01 -17.83
CA ILE A 185 0.33 -14.20 -16.99
C ILE A 185 0.06 -15.45 -17.82
N ARG A 186 0.42 -16.59 -17.25
CA ARG A 186 -0.03 -17.92 -17.65
C ARG A 186 -0.74 -18.56 -16.46
N ILE A 187 -1.77 -19.33 -16.74
CA ILE A 187 -2.63 -19.93 -15.71
C ILE A 187 -2.53 -21.43 -15.85
N TYR A 188 -2.11 -22.09 -14.78
CA TYR A 188 -1.95 -23.54 -14.70
C TYR A 188 -3.12 -24.12 -13.93
N SER A 189 -3.89 -25.03 -14.54
CA SER A 189 -4.92 -25.78 -13.84
C SER A 189 -4.28 -26.91 -13.06
N SER A 190 -4.42 -26.90 -11.74
CA SER A 190 -3.87 -27.96 -10.88
C SER A 190 -4.58 -29.28 -11.13
N HIS A 191 -5.86 -29.23 -11.50
CA HIS A 191 -6.67 -30.40 -11.80
C HIS A 191 -6.20 -31.13 -13.06
N TYR A 192 -6.05 -30.40 -14.17
CA TYR A 192 -5.62 -30.99 -15.44
C TYR A 192 -4.10 -31.19 -15.51
N GLY A 193 -3.34 -30.49 -14.67
CA GLY A 193 -1.89 -30.48 -14.72
C GLY A 193 -1.34 -29.78 -15.96
N LYS A 194 -2.08 -28.81 -16.51
CA LYS A 194 -1.81 -28.16 -17.82
C LYS A 194 -2.09 -26.66 -17.77
N TYR A 195 -1.50 -25.92 -18.70
CA TYR A 195 -1.77 -24.49 -18.86
C TYR A 195 -3.05 -24.21 -19.64
N TRP A 196 -3.65 -23.08 -19.30
CA TRP A 196 -4.77 -22.49 -20.01
C TRP A 196 -4.37 -22.05 -21.42
N ARG A 197 -5.24 -22.28 -22.39
CA ARG A 197 -5.03 -21.98 -23.80
C ARG A 197 -6.32 -21.59 -24.51
N GLY A 198 -6.31 -20.49 -25.24
CA GLY A 198 -7.38 -20.09 -26.14
C GLY A 198 -7.39 -20.91 -27.43
N SER A 199 -8.50 -21.58 -27.76
CA SER A 199 -8.67 -22.33 -29.01
C SER A 199 -10.13 -22.62 -29.35
N PRO A 200 -10.68 -22.11 -30.48
CA PRO A 200 -10.29 -20.86 -31.14
C PRO A 200 -10.64 -19.63 -30.27
N THR A 201 -11.78 -19.68 -29.56
CA THR A 201 -12.21 -18.67 -28.58
C THR A 201 -12.49 -19.25 -27.20
N TRP A 202 -12.69 -20.57 -27.08
CA TRP A 202 -12.80 -21.24 -25.79
C TRP A 202 -11.46 -21.32 -25.08
N ILE A 203 -11.46 -21.21 -23.74
CA ILE A 203 -10.27 -21.40 -22.93
C ILE A 203 -10.24 -22.83 -22.39
N TRP A 204 -9.17 -23.55 -22.67
CA TRP A 204 -8.96 -24.96 -22.30
C TRP A 204 -7.77 -25.10 -21.36
N GLY A 205 -7.82 -26.00 -20.39
CA GLY A 205 -6.66 -26.39 -19.58
C GLY A 205 -5.93 -27.58 -20.19
N ASP A 206 -5.38 -27.44 -21.39
CA ASP A 206 -4.86 -28.56 -22.19
C ASP A 206 -3.41 -28.38 -22.67
N SER A 207 -2.77 -27.24 -22.36
CA SER A 207 -1.48 -26.92 -22.96
C SER A 207 -0.30 -27.48 -22.16
N ASP A 208 0.55 -28.21 -22.89
CA ASP A 208 1.89 -28.64 -22.46
C ASP A 208 2.99 -27.62 -22.69
N ASP A 209 2.67 -26.44 -23.24
CA ASP A 209 3.67 -25.40 -23.45
C ASP A 209 4.22 -24.96 -22.08
N THR A 210 5.49 -25.20 -21.82
CA THR A 210 6.18 -24.73 -20.62
C THR A 210 6.75 -23.33 -20.79
N THR A 211 6.69 -22.77 -22.00
CA THR A 211 7.19 -21.43 -22.37
C THR A 211 6.04 -20.44 -22.53
N SER A 212 6.35 -19.15 -22.58
CA SER A 212 5.38 -18.08 -22.90
C SER A 212 5.32 -17.74 -24.40
N LYS A 213 5.88 -18.59 -25.28
CA LYS A 213 5.94 -18.31 -26.72
C LYS A 213 4.60 -18.48 -27.42
N ASN A 214 3.78 -19.45 -27.00
CA ASN A 214 2.44 -19.58 -27.54
C ASN A 214 1.52 -18.52 -26.93
N ARG A 215 1.26 -17.45 -27.69
CA ARG A 215 0.41 -16.34 -27.25
C ARG A 215 -1.02 -16.75 -26.87
N ALA A 216 -1.51 -17.89 -27.37
CA ALA A 216 -2.80 -18.43 -26.95
C ALA A 216 -2.81 -18.90 -25.49
N THR A 217 -1.65 -19.15 -24.88
CA THR A 217 -1.50 -19.52 -23.46
C THR A 217 -1.17 -18.34 -22.55
N VAL A 218 -1.09 -17.14 -23.12
CA VAL A 218 -0.69 -15.92 -22.41
C VAL A 218 -1.88 -14.98 -22.31
N PHE A 219 -2.07 -14.44 -21.11
CA PHE A 219 -3.17 -13.55 -20.78
C PHE A 219 -2.63 -12.23 -20.24
N GLN A 220 -3.24 -11.12 -20.64
CA GLN A 220 -3.02 -9.82 -20.03
C GLN A 220 -4.13 -9.59 -19.00
N PRO A 221 -3.80 -9.52 -17.69
CA PRO A 221 -4.76 -9.08 -16.70
C PRO A 221 -5.02 -7.57 -16.83
N VAL A 222 -6.28 -7.18 -16.61
CA VAL A 222 -6.72 -5.79 -16.49
C VAL A 222 -7.50 -5.68 -15.18
N LEU A 223 -6.99 -4.88 -14.25
CA LEU A 223 -7.61 -4.70 -12.94
C LEU A 223 -8.75 -3.69 -13.03
N LEU A 224 -9.78 -3.91 -12.23
CA LEU A 224 -11.01 -3.12 -12.22
C LEU A 224 -11.23 -2.57 -10.81
N GLY A 225 -11.57 -1.28 -10.71
CA GLY A 225 -11.85 -0.63 -9.43
C GLY A 225 -10.64 -0.59 -8.50
N ASP A 226 -10.85 -1.00 -7.26
CA ASP A 226 -9.86 -1.08 -6.17
C ASP A 226 -8.94 -2.31 -6.25
N GLY A 227 -9.10 -3.15 -7.30
CA GLY A 227 -8.31 -4.37 -7.49
C GLY A 227 -9.03 -5.66 -7.06
N ALA A 228 -10.23 -5.58 -6.49
CA ALA A 228 -11.03 -6.77 -6.14
C ALA A 228 -11.54 -7.54 -7.37
N LYS A 229 -11.60 -6.88 -8.53
CA LYS A 229 -12.05 -7.46 -9.81
C LYS A 229 -10.99 -7.32 -10.87
N CYS A 230 -11.00 -8.25 -11.81
CA CYS A 230 -10.15 -8.20 -13.00
C CYS A 230 -10.90 -8.67 -14.25
N ALA A 231 -10.31 -8.40 -15.40
CA ALA A 231 -10.66 -8.98 -16.68
C ALA A 231 -9.39 -9.57 -17.31
N LEU A 232 -9.53 -10.65 -18.07
CA LEU A 232 -8.40 -11.26 -18.76
C LEU A 232 -8.51 -11.13 -20.26
N LYS A 233 -7.48 -10.60 -20.91
CA LYS A 233 -7.37 -10.60 -22.37
C LYS A 233 -6.46 -11.71 -22.83
N ASN A 234 -6.96 -12.65 -23.64
CA ASN A 234 -6.11 -13.66 -24.26
C ASN A 234 -5.29 -13.05 -25.40
N LEU A 235 -3.97 -13.24 -25.41
CA LEU A 235 -3.10 -12.63 -26.43
C LEU A 235 -3.09 -13.39 -27.76
N GLY A 236 -3.62 -14.62 -27.80
CA GLY A 236 -3.76 -15.40 -29.03
C GLY A 236 -4.74 -14.77 -30.00
N ASN A 237 -5.88 -14.29 -29.49
CA ASN A 237 -6.94 -13.68 -30.30
C ASN A 237 -7.26 -12.21 -29.94
N ASN A 238 -6.55 -11.63 -28.97
CA ASN A 238 -6.69 -10.26 -28.47
C ASN A 238 -8.11 -9.91 -27.96
N LYS A 239 -8.85 -10.89 -27.42
CA LYS A 239 -10.19 -10.68 -26.85
C LYS A 239 -10.22 -10.95 -25.34
N PHE A 240 -11.16 -10.30 -24.66
CA PHE A 240 -11.42 -10.54 -23.24
C PHE A 240 -12.19 -11.83 -23.03
N CYS A 241 -11.78 -12.56 -22.00
CA CYS A 241 -12.43 -13.74 -21.48
C CYS A 241 -13.74 -13.33 -20.80
N LYS A 242 -14.78 -14.12 -21.03
CA LYS A 242 -16.08 -13.97 -20.40
C LYS A 242 -16.70 -15.32 -20.11
N ARG A 243 -17.64 -15.35 -19.18
CA ARG A 243 -18.59 -16.47 -19.05
C ARG A 243 -19.51 -16.51 -20.27
N LEU A 244 -19.64 -17.68 -20.91
CA LEU A 244 -20.47 -17.89 -22.09
C LEU A 244 -21.14 -19.27 -22.08
N THR A 245 -22.43 -19.28 -22.40
CA THR A 245 -23.20 -20.48 -22.72
C THR A 245 -23.46 -20.52 -24.23
N TYR A 246 -22.83 -21.45 -24.95
CA TYR A 246 -22.93 -21.59 -26.40
C TYR A 246 -22.39 -22.96 -26.86
N GLU A 247 -22.85 -23.48 -28.01
CA GLU A 247 -22.38 -24.77 -28.56
C GLU A 247 -22.40 -25.96 -27.57
N GLY A 248 -23.48 -26.07 -26.79
CA GLY A 248 -23.63 -27.13 -25.79
C GLY A 248 -22.71 -27.00 -24.57
N LYS A 249 -21.92 -25.94 -24.47
CA LYS A 249 -21.10 -25.61 -23.29
C LYS A 249 -21.85 -24.58 -22.45
N VAL A 250 -22.02 -24.86 -21.17
CA VAL A 250 -22.75 -24.01 -20.23
C VAL A 250 -21.73 -23.27 -19.36
N ASP A 251 -21.87 -21.95 -19.27
CA ASP A 251 -21.10 -21.06 -18.39
C ASP A 251 -19.56 -21.25 -18.44
N CYS A 252 -19.05 -21.63 -19.61
CA CYS A 252 -17.63 -21.86 -19.82
C CYS A 252 -16.88 -20.56 -20.11
N LEU A 253 -15.55 -20.57 -19.93
CA LEU A 253 -14.71 -19.42 -20.20
C LEU A 253 -14.40 -19.28 -21.69
N ASN A 254 -14.70 -18.10 -22.25
CA ASN A 254 -14.52 -17.82 -23.67
C ASN A 254 -13.91 -16.42 -23.89
N ALA A 255 -12.80 -16.35 -24.63
CA ALA A 255 -12.19 -15.10 -25.13
C ALA A 255 -12.94 -14.57 -26.36
N GLY A 256 -14.18 -14.13 -26.16
CA GLY A 256 -15.12 -13.82 -27.24
C GLY A 256 -15.45 -12.35 -27.44
N VAL A 257 -15.17 -11.49 -26.45
CA VAL A 257 -15.60 -10.08 -26.44
C VAL A 257 -14.44 -9.10 -26.56
N THR A 258 -14.67 -7.96 -27.19
CA THR A 258 -13.67 -6.91 -27.39
C THR A 258 -13.65 -5.88 -26.25
N THR A 259 -14.66 -5.88 -25.38
CA THR A 259 -14.81 -4.96 -24.25
C THR A 259 -15.07 -5.72 -22.94
N ILE A 260 -14.80 -5.06 -21.81
CA ILE A 260 -14.97 -5.61 -20.46
C ILE A 260 -16.44 -5.49 -20.05
N SER A 261 -17.29 -6.34 -20.65
CA SER A 261 -18.70 -6.45 -20.27
C SER A 261 -18.85 -7.00 -18.84
N LYS A 262 -20.06 -6.91 -18.24
CA LYS A 262 -20.37 -7.52 -16.93
C LYS A 262 -19.90 -8.99 -16.81
N TYR A 263 -19.99 -9.77 -17.89
CA TYR A 263 -19.61 -11.19 -17.91
C TYR A 263 -18.11 -11.44 -18.11
N ALA A 264 -17.34 -10.38 -18.39
CA ALA A 264 -15.89 -10.40 -18.51
C ALA A 264 -15.17 -9.90 -17.24
N GLN A 265 -15.94 -9.52 -16.21
CA GLN A 265 -15.44 -9.15 -14.90
C GLN A 265 -15.37 -10.40 -14.03
N MET A 266 -14.24 -10.60 -13.36
CA MET A 266 -13.90 -11.80 -12.61
C MET A 266 -13.42 -11.38 -11.22
N GLU A 267 -13.92 -12.04 -10.19
CA GLU A 267 -13.47 -11.87 -8.81
C GLU A 267 -12.39 -12.91 -8.48
N LEU A 268 -11.52 -12.55 -7.55
CA LEU A 268 -10.35 -13.32 -7.13
C LEU A 268 -10.54 -13.83 -5.72
N HIS A 269 -10.41 -15.15 -5.56
CA HIS A 269 -10.33 -15.82 -4.27
C HIS A 269 -9.03 -16.63 -4.17
N GLU A 270 -8.34 -16.49 -3.04
CA GLU A 270 -7.21 -17.35 -2.72
C GLU A 270 -7.73 -18.74 -2.32
N ALA A 271 -7.09 -19.82 -2.80
CA ALA A 271 -7.41 -21.21 -2.44
C ALA A 271 -6.99 -21.57 -0.99
N VAL A 272 -7.46 -20.77 -0.04
CA VAL A 272 -7.14 -20.80 1.39
C VAL A 272 -8.46 -20.89 2.15
N LEU A 273 -8.59 -21.93 2.98
CA LEU A 273 -9.77 -22.17 3.81
C LEU A 273 -9.84 -21.20 5.00
N SER A 274 -8.69 -20.97 5.64
CA SER A 274 -8.57 -20.02 6.73
C SER A 274 -7.14 -19.52 6.86
N ARG A 275 -7.01 -18.33 7.43
CA ARG A 275 -5.75 -17.64 7.64
C ARG A 275 -5.62 -17.21 9.09
N ARG A 276 -4.44 -17.44 9.66
CA ARG A 276 -4.05 -16.93 10.96
C ARG A 276 -2.85 -16.00 10.82
N ILE A 277 -3.01 -14.77 11.28
CA ILE A 277 -1.96 -13.75 11.35
C ILE A 277 -1.50 -13.61 12.79
N TYR A 278 -0.20 -13.74 13.04
CA TYR A 278 0.37 -13.65 14.38
C TYR A 278 1.85 -13.23 14.33
N GLY A 279 2.42 -12.97 15.51
CA GLY A 279 3.83 -12.59 15.63
C GLY A 279 4.10 -11.26 14.93
N ILE A 280 3.19 -10.28 15.09
CA ILE A 280 3.35 -8.96 14.51
C ILE A 280 4.49 -8.22 15.22
N GLU A 281 5.47 -7.80 14.43
CA GLU A 281 6.64 -7.03 14.86
C GLU A 281 6.58 -5.64 14.23
N TYR A 282 6.21 -4.64 15.03
CA TYR A 282 6.14 -3.24 14.60
C TYR A 282 7.54 -2.61 14.52
N ARG A 283 7.81 -1.90 13.41
CA ARG A 283 9.01 -1.08 13.27
C ARG A 283 8.73 0.33 13.79
N LEU A 284 8.75 0.50 15.11
CA LEU A 284 8.43 1.78 15.77
C LEU A 284 9.40 2.91 15.39
N ASP A 285 10.65 2.59 15.02
CA ASP A 285 11.62 3.57 14.53
C ASP A 285 11.25 4.18 13.16
N ASP A 286 10.37 3.50 12.41
CA ASP A 286 9.88 3.94 11.10
C ASP A 286 8.46 4.53 11.16
N VAL A 287 7.95 4.82 12.37
CA VAL A 287 6.61 5.41 12.53
C VAL A 287 6.49 6.76 11.83
N ASN A 288 5.36 6.95 11.18
CA ASN A 288 4.94 8.24 10.67
C ASN A 288 3.74 8.75 11.49
N ILE A 289 3.90 9.86 12.21
CA ILE A 289 2.81 10.53 12.93
C ILE A 289 2.44 11.80 12.18
N HIS A 290 1.17 11.93 11.81
CA HIS A 290 0.68 13.04 10.99
C HIS A 290 -0.75 13.45 11.40
N ASP A 291 -1.27 14.50 10.75
CA ASP A 291 -2.62 15.06 10.95
C ASP A 291 -2.96 15.40 12.42
N GLN A 292 -1.93 15.72 13.22
CA GLN A 292 -2.07 16.08 14.62
C GLN A 292 -2.84 17.40 14.77
N LYS A 293 -3.97 17.36 15.48
CA LYS A 293 -4.80 18.53 15.73
C LYS A 293 -5.41 18.51 17.13
N PRO A 294 -5.56 19.68 17.79
CA PRO A 294 -6.33 19.77 19.01
C PRO A 294 -7.80 19.41 18.77
N ARG A 295 -8.38 18.61 19.67
CA ARG A 295 -9.79 18.22 19.68
C ARG A 295 -10.38 18.48 21.07
N THR A 296 -11.55 19.11 21.11
CA THR A 296 -12.33 19.32 22.33
C THR A 296 -13.33 18.18 22.50
N PHE A 297 -13.24 17.46 23.61
CA PHE A 297 -14.07 16.30 23.96
C PHE A 297 -15.26 16.67 24.83
N TYR A 298 -15.10 17.71 25.64
CA TYR A 298 -16.12 18.23 26.53
C TYR A 298 -16.02 19.75 26.57
N SER A 299 -17.17 20.42 26.64
CA SER A 299 -17.23 21.87 26.86
C SER A 299 -18.50 22.22 27.64
N LYS A 300 -18.34 22.94 28.75
CA LYS A 300 -19.48 23.46 29.52
C LYS A 300 -19.17 24.84 30.10
N THR A 301 -20.11 25.75 29.94
CA THR A 301 -20.05 27.10 30.51
C THR A 301 -20.93 27.17 31.76
N ILE A 302 -20.39 27.77 32.81
CA ILE A 302 -21.05 27.96 34.10
C ILE A 302 -21.06 29.46 34.39
N VAL A 303 -22.25 30.01 34.60
CA VAL A 303 -22.45 31.45 34.80
C VAL A 303 -22.81 31.72 36.26
N ASN A 304 -22.10 32.64 36.91
CA ASN A 304 -22.43 33.13 38.23
C ASN A 304 -22.97 34.55 38.17
N LYS A 305 -24.29 34.70 38.29
CA LYS A 305 -24.97 36.01 38.31
C LYS A 305 -25.08 36.62 39.71
N THR A 306 -24.42 36.03 40.71
CA THR A 306 -24.48 36.50 42.09
C THR A 306 -23.29 37.39 42.41
N SER A 307 -23.41 38.17 43.49
CA SER A 307 -22.35 39.04 43.99
C SER A 307 -21.29 38.32 44.85
N ARG A 308 -21.33 36.98 44.92
CA ARG A 308 -20.39 36.16 45.70
C ARG A 308 -19.86 34.99 44.86
N PRO A 309 -18.65 34.48 45.14
CA PRO A 309 -18.15 33.29 44.46
C PRO A 309 -19.09 32.10 44.65
N TYR A 310 -19.26 31.30 43.60
CA TYR A 310 -20.15 30.14 43.57
C TYR A 310 -19.34 28.88 43.25
N LYS A 311 -19.38 27.89 44.14
CA LYS A 311 -18.78 26.57 43.89
C LYS A 311 -19.79 25.65 43.21
N SER A 312 -19.43 25.15 42.04
CA SER A 312 -20.25 24.21 41.27
C SER A 312 -19.55 22.85 41.19
N LYS A 313 -20.30 21.78 41.49
CA LYS A 313 -19.85 20.42 41.20
C LYS A 313 -20.21 20.08 39.76
N LEU A 314 -19.20 19.77 38.98
CA LEU A 314 -19.28 19.50 37.55
C LEU A 314 -18.99 18.02 37.29
N THR A 315 -19.95 17.31 36.67
CA THR A 315 -19.69 16.01 36.07
C THR A 315 -19.21 16.21 34.64
N ILE A 316 -17.98 15.80 34.38
CA ILE A 316 -17.34 15.83 33.07
C ILE A 316 -17.43 14.41 32.53
N ALA A 317 -18.19 14.21 31.45
CA ALA A 317 -18.34 12.90 30.80
C ALA A 317 -18.17 13.07 29.29
N TYR A 318 -17.27 12.28 28.70
CA TYR A 318 -16.95 12.34 27.28
C TYR A 318 -16.51 10.97 26.77
N ASN A 319 -16.64 10.78 25.46
CA ASN A 319 -16.28 9.54 24.78
C ASN A 319 -14.98 9.75 23.97
N VAL A 320 -14.07 8.80 24.07
CA VAL A 320 -12.83 8.75 23.28
C VAL A 320 -12.94 7.58 22.33
N THR A 321 -12.69 7.82 21.04
CA THR A 321 -12.74 6.78 20.01
C THR A 321 -11.34 6.53 19.49
N THR A 322 -10.92 5.27 19.49
CA THR A 322 -9.67 4.79 18.87
C THR A 322 -10.01 4.01 17.62
N GLN A 323 -9.26 4.22 16.54
CA GLN A 323 -9.39 3.45 15.31
C GLN A 323 -8.12 2.67 15.05
N THR A 324 -8.27 1.41 14.63
CA THR A 324 -7.14 0.51 14.35
C THR A 324 -7.36 -0.20 13.02
N LYS A 325 -6.29 -0.34 12.24
CA LYS A 325 -6.32 -1.02 10.95
C LYS A 325 -4.99 -1.72 10.70
N TRP A 326 -5.05 -2.99 10.31
CA TRP A 326 -3.92 -3.76 9.80
C TRP A 326 -4.13 -4.04 8.32
N ASP A 327 -3.19 -3.59 7.50
CA ASP A 327 -3.23 -3.76 6.05
C ASP A 327 -1.87 -4.24 5.52
N SER A 328 -1.77 -4.49 4.22
CA SER A 328 -0.52 -4.82 3.54
C SER A 328 -0.40 -4.09 2.21
N ASN A 329 0.80 -3.60 1.90
CA ASN A 329 1.05 -2.86 0.67
C ASN A 329 1.19 -3.74 -0.60
N VAL A 330 1.16 -5.05 -0.42
CA VAL A 330 1.68 -6.03 -1.39
C VAL A 330 0.73 -7.22 -1.55
N SER A 331 0.33 -7.83 -0.44
CA SER A 331 -0.45 -9.06 -0.47
C SER A 331 -1.95 -8.77 -0.44
N LEU A 332 -2.70 -9.40 -1.35
CA LEU A 332 -4.15 -9.46 -1.24
C LEU A 332 -4.51 -10.46 -0.13
N LYS A 333 -5.52 -10.14 0.69
CA LYS A 333 -6.09 -11.08 1.67
C LYS A 333 -7.62 -11.04 1.72
N VAL A 334 -8.22 -10.41 0.71
CA VAL A 334 -9.67 -10.16 0.64
C VAL A 334 -10.40 -11.49 0.45
N GLY A 335 -11.48 -11.68 1.20
CA GLY A 335 -12.35 -12.87 1.08
C GLY A 335 -11.86 -14.12 1.81
N VAL A 336 -10.68 -14.11 2.44
CA VAL A 336 -10.19 -15.22 3.26
C VAL A 336 -10.61 -15.03 4.72
N LYS A 337 -11.22 -16.06 5.33
CA LYS A 337 -11.55 -16.04 6.76
C LYS A 337 -10.28 -15.91 7.59
N THR A 338 -10.07 -14.74 8.18
CA THR A 338 -8.82 -14.37 8.83
C THR A 338 -9.02 -14.15 10.34
N THR A 339 -8.06 -14.66 11.12
CA THR A 339 -7.91 -14.32 12.54
C THR A 339 -6.56 -13.64 12.74
N ILE A 340 -6.51 -12.70 13.67
CA ILE A 340 -5.30 -11.92 13.98
C ILE A 340 -5.07 -11.92 15.49
N THR A 341 -3.81 -11.96 15.90
CA THR A 341 -3.35 -11.66 17.25
C THR A 341 -2.25 -10.61 17.16
N ALA A 342 -2.51 -9.42 17.69
CA ALA A 342 -1.63 -8.25 17.53
C ALA A 342 -1.76 -7.26 18.68
N GLY A 343 -0.63 -6.68 19.10
CA GLY A 343 -0.65 -5.50 19.95
C GLY A 343 -1.25 -4.29 19.23
N ILE A 344 -1.81 -3.33 19.95
CA ILE A 344 -2.36 -2.08 19.41
C ILE A 344 -1.39 -0.93 19.73
N PRO A 345 -0.68 -0.39 18.73
CA PRO A 345 0.10 0.83 18.89
C PRO A 345 -0.77 2.07 19.06
N GLU A 346 -0.42 2.93 20.01
CA GLU A 346 -1.06 4.22 20.28
C GLU A 346 -0.02 5.33 20.43
N ILE A 347 -0.35 6.53 19.92
CA ILE A 347 0.45 7.73 20.12
C ILE A 347 0.36 8.14 21.59
N ALA A 348 1.50 8.24 22.27
CA ALA A 348 1.63 8.84 23.59
C ALA A 348 2.36 10.19 23.51
N GLN A 349 2.64 10.82 24.66
CA GLN A 349 3.27 12.15 24.69
C GLN A 349 4.66 12.22 24.04
N ALA A 350 5.45 11.15 24.11
CA ALA A 350 6.85 11.15 23.67
C ALA A 350 7.12 10.21 22.50
N SER A 351 6.40 9.10 22.42
CA SER A 351 6.60 8.03 21.44
C SER A 351 5.31 7.26 21.21
N VAL A 352 5.30 6.39 20.21
CA VAL A 352 4.25 5.38 20.06
C VAL A 352 4.58 4.17 20.93
N GLU A 353 3.58 3.69 21.65
CA GLU A 353 3.70 2.55 22.57
C GLU A 353 2.60 1.52 22.28
N ILE A 354 2.83 0.26 22.61
CA ILE A 354 1.81 -0.79 22.48
C ILE A 354 0.94 -0.76 23.74
N SER A 355 -0.35 -0.41 23.61
CA SER A 355 -1.26 -0.20 24.74
C SER A 355 -1.96 -1.47 25.22
N SER A 356 -2.41 -2.30 24.27
CA SER A 356 -3.24 -3.48 24.51
C SER A 356 -2.99 -4.55 23.44
N GLU A 357 -3.66 -5.71 23.55
CA GLU A 357 -3.62 -6.78 22.54
C GLU A 357 -5.02 -7.08 22.03
N PHE A 358 -5.16 -7.14 20.71
CA PHE A 358 -6.34 -7.64 20.03
C PHE A 358 -6.12 -9.08 19.57
N SER A 359 -7.10 -9.95 19.85
CA SER A 359 -7.13 -11.30 19.30
C SER A 359 -8.55 -11.66 18.87
N GLY A 360 -8.75 -11.89 17.57
CA GLY A 360 -10.08 -12.17 17.05
C GLY A 360 -10.15 -12.35 15.54
N SER A 361 -11.38 -12.49 15.04
CA SER A 361 -11.66 -12.44 13.59
C SER A 361 -11.45 -11.02 13.09
N TYR A 362 -10.85 -10.88 11.91
CA TYR A 362 -10.56 -9.57 11.32
C TYR A 362 -10.61 -9.64 9.80
N THR A 363 -11.28 -8.70 9.17
CA THR A 363 -11.22 -8.53 7.72
C THR A 363 -9.99 -7.68 7.40
N TRP A 364 -9.06 -8.21 6.64
CA TRP A 364 -7.81 -7.51 6.32
C TRP A 364 -8.08 -6.15 5.66
N GLY A 365 -7.42 -5.09 6.16
CA GLY A 365 -7.60 -3.72 5.68
C GLY A 365 -8.84 -2.99 6.19
N GLU A 366 -9.71 -3.65 6.98
CA GLU A 366 -10.87 -3.03 7.61
C GLU A 366 -10.45 -2.19 8.83
N SER A 367 -11.07 -1.03 9.01
CA SER A 367 -10.87 -0.23 10.21
C SER A 367 -11.80 -0.68 11.33
N LEU A 368 -11.24 -1.07 12.47
CA LEU A 368 -12.00 -1.25 13.71
C LEU A 368 -12.09 0.08 14.46
N SER A 369 -13.17 0.30 15.19
CA SER A 369 -13.35 1.47 16.04
C SER A 369 -13.84 1.03 17.41
N GLU A 370 -13.13 1.43 18.45
CA GLU A 370 -13.49 1.21 19.84
C GLU A 370 -13.78 2.57 20.49
N THR A 371 -14.83 2.65 21.31
CA THR A 371 -15.20 3.89 21.99
C THR A 371 -15.34 3.64 23.48
N GLU A 372 -14.54 4.34 24.26
CA GLU A 372 -14.54 4.31 25.71
C GLU A 372 -15.17 5.58 26.28
N GLN A 373 -15.98 5.43 27.31
CA GLN A 373 -16.56 6.56 28.04
C GLN A 373 -15.71 6.87 29.26
N HIS A 374 -15.24 8.11 29.35
CA HIS A 374 -14.58 8.65 30.53
C HIS A 374 -15.56 9.54 31.30
N SER A 375 -15.46 9.50 32.63
CA SER A 375 -16.25 10.35 33.51
C SER A 375 -15.47 10.69 34.78
N ASN A 376 -15.47 11.96 35.16
CA ASN A 376 -14.91 12.44 36.42
C ASN A 376 -15.77 13.58 37.01
N GLU A 377 -15.70 13.75 38.32
CA GLU A 377 -16.31 14.89 39.01
C GLU A 377 -15.23 15.92 39.36
N GLU A 378 -15.51 17.19 39.10
CA GLU A 378 -14.62 18.31 39.38
C GLU A 378 -15.38 19.44 40.07
N GLU A 379 -14.80 20.06 41.09
CA GLU A 379 -15.38 21.23 41.75
C GLU A 379 -14.70 22.50 41.24
N VAL A 380 -15.50 23.41 40.68
CA VAL A 380 -15.00 24.67 40.11
C VAL A 380 -15.64 25.87 40.81
N GLU A 381 -14.83 26.89 41.08
CA GLU A 381 -15.28 28.13 41.69
C GLU A 381 -15.44 29.20 40.61
N VAL A 382 -16.64 29.78 40.52
CA VAL A 382 -17.00 30.81 39.53
C VAL A 382 -17.05 32.17 40.23
N PRO A 383 -16.23 33.16 39.81
CA PRO A 383 -16.22 34.48 40.42
C PRO A 383 -17.57 35.23 40.31
N PRO A 384 -17.80 36.26 41.14
CA PRO A 384 -19.04 37.04 41.10
C PRO A 384 -19.27 37.72 39.75
N ASN A 385 -20.50 37.64 39.23
CA ASN A 385 -20.91 38.28 37.98
C ASN A 385 -20.03 37.93 36.76
N SER A 386 -19.40 36.74 36.77
CA SER A 386 -18.62 36.23 35.64
C SER A 386 -19.15 34.87 35.17
N GLU A 387 -18.55 34.36 34.11
CA GLU A 387 -18.74 33.00 33.64
C GLU A 387 -17.39 32.33 33.50
N ILE A 388 -17.37 31.00 33.63
CA ILE A 388 -16.22 30.20 33.27
C ILE A 388 -16.63 29.15 32.25
N THR A 389 -15.73 28.80 31.36
CA THR A 389 -15.89 27.68 30.43
C THR A 389 -14.86 26.62 30.74
N VAL A 390 -15.33 25.41 31.06
CA VAL A 390 -14.52 24.22 31.30
C VAL A 390 -14.48 23.40 30.02
N ARG A 391 -13.29 23.06 29.55
CA ARG A 391 -13.07 22.22 28.36
C ARG A 391 -12.14 21.06 28.68
N VAL A 392 -12.44 19.89 28.15
CA VAL A 392 -11.46 18.80 28.05
C VAL A 392 -10.94 18.78 26.63
N VAL A 393 -9.64 18.96 26.47
CA VAL A 393 -8.98 18.99 25.17
C VAL A 393 -7.84 17.97 25.14
N ALA A 394 -7.61 17.38 23.97
CA ALA A 394 -6.49 16.49 23.70
C ALA A 394 -6.01 16.70 22.27
N THR A 395 -4.88 16.11 21.90
CA THR A 395 -4.44 16.05 20.50
C THR A 395 -4.91 14.74 19.91
N GLU A 396 -5.64 14.80 18.79
CA GLU A 396 -5.95 13.64 17.96
C GLU A 396 -4.92 13.59 16.84
N GLY A 397 -4.35 12.40 16.59
CA GLY A 397 -3.37 12.20 15.54
C GLY A 397 -3.50 10.83 14.89
N ASN A 398 -2.90 10.72 13.72
CA ASN A 398 -2.81 9.47 12.96
C ASN A 398 -1.38 8.93 13.07
N CYS A 399 -1.24 7.61 13.14
CA CYS A 399 0.06 6.95 13.05
C CYS A 399 0.04 5.81 12.03
N ASP A 400 1.04 5.79 11.17
CA ASP A 400 1.32 4.71 10.23
C ASP A 400 2.61 3.99 10.63
N ILE A 401 2.54 2.67 10.84
CA ILE A 401 3.66 1.86 11.34
C ILE A 401 3.87 0.64 10.46
N PRO A 402 5.00 0.55 9.74
CA PRO A 402 5.36 -0.66 9.03
C PRO A 402 5.57 -1.85 9.99
N PHE A 403 5.13 -3.04 9.59
CA PHE A 403 5.31 -4.24 10.42
C PHE A 403 5.61 -5.50 9.60
N SER A 404 6.22 -6.48 10.26
CA SER A 404 6.37 -7.85 9.75
C SER A 404 5.49 -8.80 10.56
N TYR A 405 5.11 -9.95 9.99
CA TYR A 405 4.19 -10.89 10.62
C TYR A 405 4.32 -12.29 10.02
N TYR A 406 3.79 -13.30 10.72
CA TYR A 406 3.59 -14.64 10.19
C TYR A 406 2.17 -14.82 9.68
N GLN A 407 2.06 -15.39 8.48
CA GLN A 407 0.82 -15.84 7.89
C GLN A 407 0.82 -17.36 7.85
N GLU A 408 -0.10 -17.98 8.58
CA GLU A 408 -0.37 -19.42 8.51
C GLU A 408 -1.68 -19.64 7.74
N ASP A 409 -1.57 -20.26 6.57
CA ASP A 409 -2.69 -20.59 5.70
C ASP A 409 -3.02 -22.07 5.79
N LEU A 410 -4.29 -22.37 6.06
CA LEU A 410 -4.85 -23.70 5.85
C LEU A 410 -5.35 -23.77 4.40
N LEU A 411 -4.64 -24.50 3.55
CA LEU A 411 -5.01 -24.67 2.15
C LEU A 411 -6.21 -25.61 2.02
N THR A 412 -6.84 -25.60 0.85
CA THR A 412 -7.94 -26.51 0.50
C THR A 412 -7.53 -27.98 0.49
N THR A 413 -6.24 -28.26 0.40
CA THR A 413 -5.64 -29.60 0.53
C THR A 413 -5.56 -30.09 1.98
N GLY A 414 -5.81 -29.23 2.97
CA GLY A 414 -5.57 -29.49 4.39
C GLY A 414 -4.13 -29.23 4.85
N GLU A 415 -3.23 -28.89 3.92
CA GLU A 415 -1.86 -28.48 4.23
C GLU A 415 -1.83 -27.14 4.95
N ARG A 416 -0.90 -27.00 5.89
CA ARG A 416 -0.60 -25.72 6.56
C ARG A 416 0.69 -25.15 5.99
N VAL A 417 0.61 -23.94 5.45
CA VAL A 417 1.77 -23.21 4.94
C VAL A 417 1.99 -21.98 5.82
N VAL A 418 3.20 -21.84 6.36
CA VAL A 418 3.60 -20.68 7.15
C VAL A 418 4.58 -19.85 6.34
N THR A 419 4.25 -18.57 6.15
CA THR A 419 5.08 -17.61 5.44
C THR A 419 5.35 -16.41 6.33
N LYS A 420 6.62 -16.01 6.45
CA LYS A 420 6.98 -14.72 7.05
C LYS A 420 6.78 -13.62 6.01
N MET A 421 5.97 -12.63 6.37
CA MET A 421 5.65 -11.48 5.53
C MET A 421 6.28 -10.22 6.12
N ASP A 422 6.69 -9.31 5.25
CA ASP A 422 7.43 -8.10 5.62
C ASP A 422 6.88 -6.86 4.88
N ASP A 423 5.56 -6.84 4.73
CA ASP A 423 4.80 -5.90 3.89
C ASP A 423 3.62 -5.23 4.60
N GLY A 424 3.52 -5.40 5.92
CA GLY A 424 2.42 -4.90 6.73
C GLY A 424 2.49 -3.39 6.97
N ILE A 425 1.33 -2.75 7.02
CA ILE A 425 1.17 -1.36 7.44
C ILE A 425 0.01 -1.25 8.44
N TYR A 426 0.30 -0.75 9.63
CA TYR A 426 -0.70 -0.44 10.64
C TYR A 426 -1.06 1.03 10.54
N THR A 427 -2.35 1.35 10.57
CA THR A 427 -2.86 2.71 10.65
C THR A 427 -3.71 2.84 11.91
N GLY A 428 -3.29 3.71 12.83
CA GLY A 428 -3.99 4.00 14.08
C GLY A 428 -4.45 5.46 14.15
N VAL A 429 -5.61 5.69 14.74
CA VAL A 429 -6.08 7.04 15.13
C VAL A 429 -6.41 7.00 16.60
N ASN A 430 -5.74 7.83 17.40
CA ASN A 430 -6.02 7.93 18.83
C ASN A 430 -5.83 9.37 19.33
N SER A 431 -6.30 9.63 20.55
CA SER A 431 -6.15 10.92 21.22
C SER A 431 -5.27 10.81 22.45
N TYR A 432 -4.39 11.79 22.64
CA TYR A 432 -3.39 11.79 23.71
C TYR A 432 -3.17 13.19 24.28
N GLY A 433 -2.55 13.25 25.46
CA GLY A 433 -2.28 14.51 26.14
C GLY A 433 -3.54 15.24 26.63
N PHE A 434 -4.52 14.49 27.14
CA PHE A 434 -5.73 15.05 27.72
C PHE A 434 -5.41 16.05 28.84
N LYS A 435 -6.08 17.20 28.79
CA LYS A 435 -6.02 18.24 29.83
C LYS A 435 -7.38 18.92 29.99
N THR A 436 -7.66 19.35 31.22
CA THR A 436 -8.79 20.23 31.51
C THR A 436 -8.33 21.68 31.46
N GLU A 437 -9.01 22.50 30.66
CA GLU A 437 -8.81 23.94 30.57
C GLU A 437 -10.00 24.68 31.18
N ILE A 438 -9.73 25.69 31.99
CA ILE A 438 -10.74 26.58 32.57
C ILE A 438 -10.42 28.00 32.11
N THR A 439 -11.35 28.64 31.40
CA THR A 439 -11.22 30.02 30.93
C THR A 439 -12.34 30.87 31.50
N GLU A 440 -12.02 32.04 32.04
CA GLU A 440 -12.97 33.07 32.48
C GLU A 440 -13.38 34.01 31.35
#